data_AF-A0A6V8Q5H1-F1
#
_entry.id   AF-A0A6V8Q5H1-F1
#
_cell.length_a   1.000
_cell.length_b   1.000
_cell.length_c   1.000
_cell.angle_alpha   90.00
_cell.angle_beta   90.00
_cell.angle_gamma   90.00
#
_symmetry.space_group_name_H-M   'P 1'
#
loop_
_entity.id
_entity.type
_entity.pdbx_description
1 polymer ?
#
loop_
_entity_poly.entity_id
_entity_poly.type
_entity_poly.pdbx_seq_one_letter_code
_entity_poly.pdbx_strand_id
1 'polypeptide(L)'
;ELGGLHISARESCHRNRDGELDFFSLLQDSELSLHFLADIYANALRRADQGKYDDALIRLYRTIELVGQHRLANVAEGLDSSKLSWSKVPQDSQQKFMELGTQLYGSALSRLPEAVGLVQGHLLLYCLNDALWQGKDFSDLEALSNMVKFRNHLILVHATNRADRKDFNRFRRFALGFLRRLADLYDFVAENLIAEKTFPRLVRR
;
A
#
# COMPACT_ATOMS: atom_id res chain seq x y z
N GLU A 1 24.07 -25.15 3.21
CA GLU A 1 24.68 -23.86 3.62
C GLU A 1 24.65 -22.93 2.41
N LEU A 2 24.55 -21.60 2.60
CA LEU A 2 24.22 -20.54 1.61
C LEU A 2 22.76 -20.08 1.57
N GLY A 3 22.18 -19.73 2.72
CA GLY A 3 20.88 -19.03 2.79
C GLY A 3 20.81 -17.86 3.78
N GLY A 4 21.91 -17.56 4.50
CA GLY A 4 21.88 -16.64 5.64
C GLY A 4 22.61 -15.31 5.48
N LEU A 5 23.32 -15.09 4.37
CA LEU A 5 24.28 -13.97 4.25
C LEU A 5 23.80 -12.77 3.42
N HIS A 6 22.64 -12.84 2.76
CA HIS A 6 22.20 -11.78 1.84
C HIS A 6 21.36 -10.65 2.47
N ILE A 7 20.80 -10.85 3.68
CA ILE A 7 19.92 -9.85 4.30
C ILE A 7 20.72 -8.87 5.19
N SER A 8 21.75 -9.34 5.90
CA SER A 8 22.46 -8.50 6.89
C SER A 8 23.29 -7.37 6.26
N ALA A 9 23.69 -7.49 4.99
CA ALA A 9 24.43 -6.43 4.29
C ALA A 9 23.52 -5.30 3.78
N ARG A 10 22.26 -5.59 3.42
CA ARG A 10 21.29 -4.59 2.92
C ARG A 10 20.70 -3.71 4.04
N GLU A 11 20.56 -4.24 5.25
CA GLU A 11 20.06 -3.49 6.43
C GLU A 11 20.94 -2.29 6.85
N SER A 12 22.19 -2.25 6.37
CA SER A 12 23.12 -1.15 6.65
C SER A 12 22.96 0.05 5.71
N CYS A 13 22.34 -0.14 4.53
CA CYS A 13 22.23 0.90 3.51
C CYS A 13 21.03 1.84 3.69
N HIS A 14 20.02 1.44 4.46
CA HIS A 14 18.80 2.24 4.65
C HIS A 14 18.78 2.94 6.00
N ARG A 15 19.92 3.38 6.54
CA ARG A 15 19.95 4.09 7.82
C ARG A 15 20.14 5.59 7.62
N ASN A 16 19.35 6.40 8.33
CA ASN A 16 19.51 7.86 8.38
C ASN A 16 20.79 8.24 9.15
N ARG A 17 21.07 9.55 9.27
CA ARG A 17 22.29 10.04 9.96
C ARG A 17 22.37 9.62 11.43
N ASP A 18 21.25 9.26 12.04
CA ASP A 18 21.13 8.83 13.43
C ASP A 18 21.14 7.30 13.58
N GLY A 19 21.29 6.56 12.47
CA GLY A 19 21.35 5.10 12.47
C GLY A 19 19.99 4.39 12.46
N GLU A 20 18.89 5.12 12.32
CA GLU A 20 17.53 4.58 12.22
C GLU A 20 17.17 4.20 10.78
N LEU A 21 16.34 3.18 10.59
CA LEU A 21 15.87 2.78 9.27
C LEU A 21 15.10 3.93 8.58
N ASP A 22 15.65 4.47 7.50
CA ASP A 22 14.98 5.35 6.57
C ASP A 22 13.99 4.54 5.73
N PHE A 23 12.72 4.63 6.13
CA PHE A 23 11.63 3.93 5.49
C PHE A 23 11.45 4.34 4.01
N PHE A 24 11.75 5.60 3.67
CA PHE A 24 11.65 6.06 2.28
C PHE A 24 12.68 5.37 1.39
N SER A 25 13.94 5.29 1.85
CA SER A 25 14.99 4.54 1.16
C SER A 25 14.65 3.05 1.00
N LEU A 26 14.00 2.42 1.99
CA LEU A 26 13.53 1.04 1.87
C LEU A 26 12.47 0.89 0.77
N LEU A 27 11.58 1.86 0.62
CA LEU A 27 10.58 1.85 -0.45
C LEU A 27 11.19 1.98 -1.84
N GLN A 28 12.37 2.60 -1.97
CA GLN A 28 13.10 2.73 -3.23
C GLN A 28 13.82 1.44 -3.64
N ASP A 29 14.15 0.54 -2.69
CA ASP A 29 14.58 -0.82 -3.03
C ASP A 29 13.36 -1.64 -3.44
N SER A 30 13.14 -1.76 -4.74
CA SER A 30 11.92 -2.36 -5.26
C SER A 30 11.78 -3.85 -4.91
N GLU A 31 12.87 -4.59 -4.91
CA GLU A 31 12.90 -6.01 -4.56
C GLU A 31 12.55 -6.21 -3.07
N LEU A 32 13.25 -5.51 -2.18
CA LEU A 32 13.02 -5.60 -0.74
C LEU A 32 11.59 -5.16 -0.38
N SER A 33 11.14 -4.05 -0.96
CA SER A 33 9.80 -3.51 -0.73
C SER A 33 8.71 -4.48 -1.22
N LEU A 34 8.87 -5.12 -2.38
CA LEU A 34 7.93 -6.12 -2.90
C LEU A 34 7.86 -7.37 -2.02
N HIS A 35 8.99 -7.89 -1.54
CA HIS A 35 8.99 -9.01 -0.59
C HIS A 35 8.30 -8.65 0.73
N PHE A 36 8.50 -7.42 1.22
CA PHE A 36 7.84 -6.93 2.43
C PHE A 36 6.32 -6.81 2.25
N LEU A 37 5.88 -6.25 1.12
CA LEU A 37 4.48 -6.17 0.72
C LEU A 37 3.83 -7.57 0.65
N ALA A 38 4.50 -8.52 0.04
CA ALA A 38 4.02 -9.90 -0.08
C ALA A 38 3.89 -10.58 1.29
N ASP A 39 4.80 -10.33 2.24
CA ASP A 39 4.69 -10.88 3.60
C ASP A 39 3.49 -10.29 4.35
N ILE A 40 3.26 -8.97 4.28
CA ILE A 40 2.09 -8.35 4.92
C ILE A 40 0.80 -8.92 4.35
N TYR A 41 0.73 -9.07 3.01
CA TYR A 41 -0.43 -9.67 2.35
C TYR A 41 -0.64 -11.13 2.79
N ALA A 42 0.41 -11.96 2.77
CA ALA A 42 0.34 -13.35 3.23
C ALA A 42 -0.06 -13.45 4.70
N ASN A 43 0.40 -12.52 5.54
CA ASN A 43 0.01 -12.42 6.95
C ASN A 43 -1.49 -12.13 7.10
N ALA A 44 -2.04 -11.24 6.27
CA ALA A 44 -3.48 -10.98 6.23
C ALA A 44 -4.28 -12.26 5.96
N LEU A 45 -3.84 -13.08 5.00
CA LEU A 45 -4.48 -14.36 4.69
C LEU A 45 -4.47 -15.30 5.91
N ARG A 46 -3.32 -15.42 6.59
CA ARG A 46 -3.20 -16.24 7.81
C ARG A 46 -4.15 -15.77 8.93
N ARG A 47 -4.34 -14.47 9.09
CA ARG A 47 -5.27 -13.92 10.11
C ARG A 47 -6.72 -14.20 9.76
N ALA A 48 -7.09 -14.09 8.49
CA ALA A 48 -8.43 -14.46 8.03
C ALA A 48 -8.72 -15.95 8.19
N ASP A 49 -7.74 -16.82 7.94
CA ASP A 49 -7.86 -18.27 8.19
C ASP A 49 -8.12 -18.60 9.67
N GLN A 50 -7.65 -17.76 10.59
CA GLN A 50 -7.92 -17.86 12.03
C GLN A 50 -9.26 -17.22 12.44
N GLY A 51 -10.07 -16.74 11.49
CA GLY A 51 -11.32 -16.01 11.75
C GLY A 51 -11.13 -14.59 12.27
N LYS A 52 -9.89 -14.05 12.22
CA LYS A 52 -9.54 -12.72 12.74
C LYS A 52 -9.61 -11.67 11.63
N TYR A 53 -10.82 -11.41 11.14
CA TYR A 53 -11.05 -10.59 9.95
C TYR A 53 -10.68 -9.12 10.13
N ASP A 54 -10.93 -8.52 11.30
CA ASP A 54 -10.53 -7.13 11.58
C ASP A 54 -9.01 -6.95 11.42
N ASP A 55 -8.25 -7.90 11.95
CA ASP A 55 -6.79 -7.88 11.94
C ASP A 55 -6.21 -8.18 10.55
N ALA A 56 -6.91 -9.05 9.81
CA ALA A 56 -6.61 -9.31 8.41
C ALA A 56 -6.85 -8.06 7.55
N LEU A 57 -7.96 -7.34 7.78
CA LEU A 57 -8.27 -6.11 7.05
C LEU A 57 -7.22 -5.02 7.30
N ILE A 58 -6.80 -4.78 8.54
CA ILE A 58 -5.73 -3.80 8.86
C ILE A 58 -4.48 -4.05 8.01
N ARG A 59 -4.07 -5.31 7.86
CA ARG A 59 -2.92 -5.68 7.01
C ARG A 59 -3.18 -5.45 5.53
N LEU A 60 -4.39 -5.70 5.04
CA LEU A 60 -4.75 -5.41 3.65
C LEU A 60 -4.76 -3.90 3.37
N TYR A 61 -5.26 -3.06 4.29
CA TYR A 61 -5.13 -1.61 4.18
C TYR A 61 -3.66 -1.19 4.12
N ARG A 62 -2.82 -1.75 5.01
CA ARG A 62 -1.39 -1.48 5.00
C ARG A 62 -0.72 -1.92 3.70
N THR A 63 -1.12 -3.06 3.14
CA THR A 63 -0.61 -3.54 1.84
C THR A 63 -0.91 -2.52 0.74
N ILE A 64 -2.16 -2.03 0.65
CA ILE A 64 -2.54 -1.07 -0.40
C ILE A 64 -1.81 0.27 -0.20
N GLU A 65 -1.77 0.78 1.04
CA GLU A 65 -1.03 2.00 1.35
C GLU A 65 0.43 1.90 0.94
N LEU A 66 1.10 0.79 1.29
CA LEU A 66 2.49 0.55 0.95
C LEU A 66 2.72 0.41 -0.55
N VAL A 67 1.78 -0.16 -1.32
CA VAL A 67 1.87 -0.18 -2.78
C VAL A 67 1.88 1.25 -3.32
N GLY A 68 0.99 2.12 -2.83
CA GLY A 68 0.96 3.52 -3.21
C GLY A 68 2.25 4.26 -2.80
N GLN A 69 2.72 4.06 -1.57
CA GLN A 69 3.94 4.68 -1.06
C GLN A 69 5.18 4.22 -1.84
N HIS A 70 5.32 2.93 -2.11
CA HIS A 70 6.35 2.38 -2.96
C HIS A 70 6.32 3.04 -4.32
N ARG A 71 5.14 3.10 -4.96
CA ARG A 71 5.06 3.64 -6.32
C ARG A 71 5.41 5.13 -6.36
N LEU A 72 4.94 5.92 -5.40
CA LEU A 72 5.33 7.33 -5.24
C LEU A 72 6.84 7.50 -5.01
N ALA A 73 7.47 6.64 -4.19
CA ALA A 73 8.91 6.70 -3.95
C ALA A 73 9.75 6.42 -5.21
N ASN A 74 9.18 5.70 -6.19
CA ASN A 74 9.84 5.23 -7.41
C ASN A 74 9.27 5.84 -8.70
N VAL A 75 8.45 6.90 -8.63
CA VAL A 75 8.26 7.77 -9.81
C VAL A 75 9.56 8.52 -10.10
N ALA A 76 9.75 9.02 -11.32
CA ALA A 76 11.01 9.61 -11.77
C ALA A 76 11.62 10.64 -10.80
N GLU A 77 10.78 11.49 -10.18
CA GLU A 77 11.21 12.54 -9.26
C GLU A 77 11.36 12.10 -7.78
N GLY A 78 10.88 10.90 -7.44
CA GLY A 78 10.80 10.36 -6.08
C GLY A 78 9.96 11.23 -5.13
N LEU A 79 8.77 10.74 -4.77
CA LEU A 79 7.81 11.45 -3.92
C LEU A 79 7.65 10.75 -2.57
N ASP A 80 8.09 11.41 -1.50
CA ASP A 80 7.86 10.95 -0.13
C ASP A 80 6.44 11.29 0.32
N SER A 81 5.63 10.26 0.56
CA SER A 81 4.26 10.41 1.05
C SER A 81 4.16 11.09 2.42
N SER A 82 5.20 11.02 3.26
CA SER A 82 5.22 11.63 4.59
C SER A 82 5.64 13.10 4.57
N LYS A 83 6.32 13.53 3.50
CA LYS A 83 6.83 14.90 3.31
C LYS A 83 6.80 15.25 1.83
N LEU A 84 5.60 15.49 1.31
CA LEU A 84 5.36 15.63 -0.11
C LEU A 84 5.87 16.97 -0.64
N SER A 85 6.76 16.90 -1.64
CA SER A 85 7.27 18.08 -2.34
C SER A 85 6.46 18.34 -3.60
N TRP A 86 5.42 19.18 -3.49
CA TRP A 86 4.53 19.50 -4.62
C TRP A 86 5.23 20.20 -5.79
N SER A 87 6.37 20.85 -5.57
CA SER A 87 7.20 21.40 -6.65
C SER A 87 7.72 20.35 -7.64
N LYS A 88 7.76 19.07 -7.23
CA LYS A 88 8.11 17.93 -8.09
C LYS A 88 6.92 17.33 -8.85
N VAL A 89 5.70 17.77 -8.55
CA VAL A 89 4.47 17.29 -9.18
C VAL A 89 4.08 18.26 -10.30
N PRO A 90 3.81 17.80 -11.53
CA PRO A 90 3.35 18.67 -12.61
C PRO A 90 2.12 19.49 -12.22
N GLN A 91 2.08 20.78 -12.57
CA GLN A 91 1.02 21.70 -12.15
C GLN A 91 -0.38 21.22 -12.51
N ASP A 92 -0.56 20.65 -13.71
CA ASP A 92 -1.83 20.06 -14.15
C ASP A 92 -2.28 18.91 -13.22
N SER A 93 -1.36 18.07 -12.77
CA SER A 93 -1.65 17.00 -11.82
C SER A 93 -1.99 17.54 -10.42
N GLN A 94 -1.42 18.67 -10.02
CA GLN A 94 -1.78 19.34 -8.75
C GLN A 94 -3.21 19.87 -8.79
N GLN A 95 -3.58 20.56 -9.89
CA GLN A 95 -4.93 21.06 -10.08
C GLN A 95 -5.95 19.91 -10.11
N LYS A 96 -5.66 18.87 -10.91
CA LYS A 96 -6.49 17.66 -10.99
C LYS A 96 -6.63 16.98 -9.61
N PHE A 97 -5.57 16.95 -8.80
CA PHE A 97 -5.63 16.42 -7.44
C PHE A 97 -6.60 17.20 -6.55
N MET A 98 -6.59 18.53 -6.62
CA MET A 98 -7.49 19.38 -5.83
C MET A 98 -8.96 19.22 -6.25
N GLU A 99 -9.22 19.19 -7.56
CA GLU A 99 -10.55 19.01 -8.14
C GLU A 99 -11.13 17.63 -7.79
N LEU A 100 -10.40 16.57 -8.09
CA LEU A 100 -10.83 15.20 -7.83
C LEU A 100 -10.86 14.88 -6.33
N GLY A 101 -9.96 15.45 -5.53
CA GLY A 101 -10.00 15.35 -4.08
C GLY A 101 -11.29 15.95 -3.51
N THR A 102 -11.71 17.10 -4.04
CA THR A 102 -12.99 17.73 -3.66
C THR A 102 -14.18 16.81 -3.97
N GLN A 103 -14.19 16.19 -5.16
CA GLN A 103 -15.21 15.21 -5.53
C GLN A 103 -15.20 13.98 -4.62
N LEU A 104 -14.03 13.46 -4.25
CA LEU A 104 -13.87 12.24 -3.47
C LEU A 104 -14.26 12.39 -1.99
N TYR A 105 -13.97 13.57 -1.41
CA TYR A 105 -14.23 13.85 0.00
C TYR A 105 -15.54 14.62 0.24
N GLY A 106 -16.13 15.21 -0.80
CA GLY A 106 -17.36 16.00 -0.73
C GLY A 106 -17.15 17.41 -0.15
N SER A 107 -15.90 17.82 0.06
CA SER A 107 -15.53 19.15 0.52
C SER A 107 -14.25 19.59 -0.16
N ALA A 108 -14.15 20.89 -0.44
CA ALA A 108 -12.97 21.44 -1.09
C ALA A 108 -11.73 21.22 -0.24
N LEU A 109 -10.67 20.70 -0.85
CA LEU A 109 -9.35 20.72 -0.24
C LEU A 109 -8.92 22.18 -0.12
N SER A 110 -8.64 22.64 1.10
CA SER A 110 -8.25 24.04 1.35
C SER A 110 -6.84 24.36 0.87
N ARG A 111 -5.96 23.34 0.84
CA ARG A 111 -4.60 23.42 0.34
C ARG A 111 -4.09 22.04 -0.05
N LEU A 112 -3.01 22.02 -0.81
CA LEU A 112 -2.22 20.82 -1.06
C LEU A 112 -1.64 20.30 0.27
N PRO A 113 -1.85 19.02 0.62
CA PRO A 113 -1.42 18.49 1.92
C PRO A 113 0.09 18.26 1.97
N GLU A 114 0.69 18.46 3.14
CA GLU A 114 2.13 18.23 3.37
C GLU A 114 2.50 16.74 3.41
N ALA A 115 1.53 15.87 3.69
CA ALA A 115 1.65 14.41 3.68
C ALA A 115 0.38 13.80 3.08
N VAL A 116 0.52 12.66 2.40
CA VAL A 116 -0.60 11.94 1.78
C VAL A 116 -0.75 10.54 2.39
N GLY A 117 -1.94 10.26 2.91
CA GLY A 117 -2.29 8.90 3.36
C GLY A 117 -2.71 7.98 2.20
N LEU A 118 -3.12 6.75 2.51
CA LEU A 118 -3.55 5.72 1.54
C LEU A 118 -4.36 6.28 0.35
N VAL A 119 -5.53 6.88 0.59
CA VAL A 119 -6.42 7.33 -0.49
C VAL A 119 -5.80 8.46 -1.30
N GLN A 120 -5.17 9.43 -0.64
CA GLN A 120 -4.56 10.59 -1.28
C GLN A 120 -3.33 10.19 -2.10
N GLY A 121 -2.50 9.26 -1.62
CA GLY A 121 -1.35 8.77 -2.37
C GLY A 121 -1.79 8.07 -3.67
N HIS A 122 -2.84 7.26 -3.59
CA HIS A 122 -3.45 6.65 -4.77
C HIS A 122 -4.10 7.67 -5.71
N LEU A 123 -4.79 8.69 -5.18
CA LEU A 123 -5.33 9.79 -5.98
C LEU A 123 -4.22 10.55 -6.71
N LEU A 124 -3.10 10.81 -6.05
CA LEU A 124 -1.94 11.47 -6.67
C LEU A 124 -1.38 10.63 -7.82
N LEU A 125 -1.20 9.32 -7.63
CA LEU A 125 -0.77 8.41 -8.69
C LEU A 125 -1.75 8.39 -9.88
N TYR A 126 -3.05 8.43 -9.62
CA TYR A 126 -4.07 8.56 -10.66
C TYR A 126 -3.98 9.89 -11.40
N CYS A 127 -3.71 11.01 -10.69
CA CYS A 127 -3.53 12.33 -11.30
C CYS A 127 -2.26 12.43 -12.14
N LEU A 128 -1.24 11.64 -11.80
CA LEU A 128 0.00 11.47 -12.58
C LEU A 128 -0.18 10.54 -13.79
N ASN A 129 -1.37 9.94 -13.96
CA ASN A 129 -1.63 8.87 -14.94
C ASN A 129 -0.60 7.72 -14.84
N ASP A 130 -0.19 7.39 -13.61
CA ASP A 130 0.83 6.37 -13.36
C ASP A 130 0.34 4.98 -13.78
N ALA A 131 1.28 4.16 -14.26
CA ALA A 131 1.00 2.82 -14.77
C ALA A 131 0.35 1.90 -13.72
N LEU A 132 0.52 2.14 -12.42
CA LEU A 132 -0.19 1.42 -11.36
C LEU A 132 -1.73 1.52 -11.49
N TRP A 133 -2.23 2.63 -12.04
CA TRP A 133 -3.65 2.91 -12.23
C TRP A 133 -4.16 2.59 -13.65
N GLN A 134 -3.33 2.01 -14.53
CA GLN A 134 -3.78 1.61 -15.85
C GLN A 134 -4.89 0.54 -15.77
N GLY A 135 -5.99 0.76 -16.48
CA GLY A 135 -7.16 -0.13 -16.47
C GLY A 135 -8.05 0.03 -15.24
N LYS A 136 -7.82 1.07 -14.43
CA LYS A 136 -8.70 1.52 -13.33
C LYS A 136 -9.22 2.91 -13.63
N ASP A 137 -10.36 3.24 -13.04
CA ASP A 137 -10.98 4.55 -13.20
C ASP A 137 -11.25 5.25 -11.86
N PHE A 138 -11.93 6.39 -11.92
CA PHE A 138 -12.27 7.14 -10.72
C PHE A 138 -13.23 6.40 -9.78
N SER A 139 -14.06 5.49 -10.29
CA SER A 139 -14.96 4.68 -9.45
C SER A 139 -14.19 3.69 -8.57
N ASP A 140 -13.02 3.21 -9.03
CA ASP A 140 -12.11 2.42 -8.20
C ASP A 140 -11.50 3.26 -7.05
N LEU A 141 -11.22 4.54 -7.28
CA LEU A 141 -10.80 5.48 -6.22
C LEU A 141 -11.92 5.72 -5.21
N GLU A 142 -13.15 5.91 -5.66
CA GLU A 142 -14.33 6.03 -4.79
C GLU A 142 -14.54 4.76 -3.97
N ALA A 143 -14.39 3.59 -4.59
CA ALA A 143 -14.45 2.31 -3.90
C ALA A 143 -13.38 2.22 -2.81
N LEU A 144 -12.14 2.64 -3.10
CA LEU A 144 -11.04 2.69 -2.14
C LEU A 144 -11.29 3.68 -1.00
N SER A 145 -11.82 4.87 -1.30
CA SER A 145 -12.19 5.87 -0.30
C SER A 145 -13.27 5.33 0.65
N ASN A 146 -14.32 4.72 0.12
CA ASN A 146 -15.39 4.11 0.90
C ASN A 146 -14.88 2.94 1.76
N MET A 147 -13.95 2.16 1.22
CA MET A 147 -13.25 1.10 1.92
C MET A 147 -12.45 1.64 3.12
N VAL A 148 -11.70 2.73 2.96
CA VAL A 148 -10.98 3.36 4.09
C VAL A 148 -11.92 3.97 5.12
N LYS A 149 -13.05 4.54 4.71
CA LYS A 149 -14.09 5.00 5.64
C LYS A 149 -14.62 3.83 6.50
N PHE A 150 -14.84 2.66 5.89
CA PHE A 150 -15.24 1.46 6.62
C PHE A 150 -14.21 1.02 7.67
N ARG A 151 -12.90 1.14 7.39
CA ARG A 151 -11.82 0.88 8.37
C ARG A 151 -12.06 1.62 9.69
N ASN A 152 -12.47 2.89 9.61
CA ASN A 152 -12.64 3.73 10.78
C ASN A 152 -13.80 3.28 11.67
N HIS A 153 -14.65 2.36 11.20
CA HIS A 153 -15.71 1.75 11.99
C HIS A 153 -15.35 0.36 12.52
N LEU A 154 -14.19 -0.21 12.17
CA LEU A 154 -13.77 -1.52 12.65
C LEU A 154 -13.41 -1.48 14.13
N ILE A 155 -13.72 -2.56 14.85
CA ILE A 155 -13.50 -2.65 16.30
C ILE A 155 -12.05 -2.35 16.69
N LEU A 156 -11.09 -2.92 15.95
CA LEU A 156 -9.66 -2.75 16.21
C LEU A 156 -9.14 -1.34 15.91
N VAL A 157 -9.95 -0.46 15.31
CA VAL A 157 -9.55 0.91 14.98
C VAL A 157 -10.37 1.89 15.83
N HIS A 158 -11.70 1.89 15.73
CA HIS A 158 -12.58 2.75 16.56
C HIS A 158 -13.94 2.10 16.97
N ALA A 159 -13.96 0.78 17.24
CA ALA A 159 -14.91 0.09 18.14
C ALA A 159 -16.36 -0.27 17.71
N THR A 160 -16.92 0.13 16.56
CA THR A 160 -18.39 -0.05 16.34
C THR A 160 -18.85 -1.25 15.51
N ASN A 161 -18.03 -1.82 14.62
CA ASN A 161 -18.39 -2.94 13.73
C ASN A 161 -17.32 -4.04 13.67
N ARG A 162 -17.75 -5.30 13.53
CA ARG A 162 -16.86 -6.44 13.20
C ARG A 162 -16.87 -6.68 11.70
N ALA A 163 -15.69 -6.85 11.12
CA ALA A 163 -15.56 -7.33 9.76
C ALA A 163 -15.96 -8.80 9.64
N ASP A 164 -16.58 -9.14 8.52
CA ASP A 164 -16.88 -10.51 8.18
C ASP A 164 -15.97 -11.05 7.04
N ARG A 165 -16.24 -12.30 6.65
CA ARG A 165 -15.54 -12.96 5.54
C ARG A 165 -15.79 -12.28 4.20
N LYS A 166 -16.96 -11.69 3.99
CA LYS A 166 -17.35 -11.03 2.73
C LYS A 166 -16.56 -9.74 2.57
N ASP A 167 -16.46 -8.93 3.62
CA ASP A 167 -15.65 -7.71 3.67
C ASP A 167 -14.19 -8.04 3.41
N PHE A 168 -13.64 -9.02 4.13
CA PHE A 168 -12.28 -9.50 3.92
C PHE A 168 -12.04 -9.93 2.48
N ASN A 169 -12.90 -10.76 1.88
CA ASN A 169 -12.71 -11.26 0.52
C ASN A 169 -12.79 -10.15 -0.54
N ARG A 170 -13.63 -9.14 -0.34
CA ARG A 170 -13.68 -7.96 -1.20
C ARG A 170 -12.35 -7.21 -1.15
N PHE A 171 -11.87 -6.90 0.06
CA PHE A 171 -10.59 -6.21 0.29
C PHE A 171 -9.40 -6.99 -0.25
N ARG A 172 -9.37 -8.29 0.00
CA ARG A 172 -8.28 -9.18 -0.42
C ARG A 172 -8.09 -9.15 -1.92
N ARG A 173 -9.18 -9.18 -2.70
CA ARG A 173 -9.13 -9.10 -4.17
C ARG A 173 -8.61 -7.75 -4.63
N PHE A 174 -9.06 -6.68 -3.99
CA PHE A 174 -8.64 -5.32 -4.33
C PHE A 174 -7.15 -5.11 -4.06
N ALA A 175 -6.66 -5.50 -2.87
CA ALA A 175 -5.25 -5.45 -2.50
C ALA A 175 -4.37 -6.32 -3.41
N LEU A 176 -4.82 -7.53 -3.75
CA LEU A 176 -4.10 -8.41 -4.67
C LEU A 176 -3.96 -7.80 -6.06
N GLY A 177 -5.00 -7.13 -6.56
CA GLY A 177 -4.94 -6.45 -7.85
C GLY A 177 -3.84 -5.37 -7.89
N PHE A 178 -3.72 -4.59 -6.83
CA PHE A 178 -2.64 -3.60 -6.71
C PHE A 178 -1.26 -4.23 -6.56
N LEU A 179 -1.13 -5.27 -5.74
CA LEU A 179 0.14 -5.97 -5.55
C LEU A 179 0.62 -6.65 -6.85
N ARG A 180 -0.28 -7.31 -7.59
CA ARG A 180 0.02 -7.88 -8.91
C ARG A 180 0.49 -6.81 -9.87
N ARG A 181 -0.28 -5.73 -9.99
CA ARG A 181 0.07 -4.64 -10.89
C ARG A 181 1.43 -4.03 -10.53
N LEU A 182 1.70 -3.86 -9.25
CA LEU A 182 3.00 -3.37 -8.81
C LEU A 182 4.11 -4.36 -9.17
N ALA A 183 3.96 -5.65 -8.85
CA ALA A 183 4.94 -6.67 -9.18
C ALA A 183 5.25 -6.71 -10.69
N ASP A 184 4.22 -6.64 -11.53
CA ASP A 184 4.35 -6.60 -12.99
C ASP A 184 5.19 -5.40 -13.48
N LEU A 185 5.10 -4.24 -12.81
CA LEU A 185 5.88 -3.04 -13.16
C LEU A 185 7.39 -3.20 -12.91
N TYR A 186 7.79 -4.18 -12.11
CA TYR A 186 9.19 -4.46 -11.77
C TYR A 186 9.61 -5.88 -12.16
N ASP A 187 8.88 -6.52 -13.09
CA ASP A 187 9.18 -7.85 -13.61
C ASP A 187 9.16 -8.98 -12.55
N PHE A 188 8.34 -8.81 -11.50
CA PHE A 188 8.06 -9.85 -10.50
C PHE A 188 6.70 -10.50 -10.70
N VAL A 189 6.54 -11.73 -10.20
CA VAL A 189 5.25 -12.42 -10.12
C VAL A 189 4.76 -12.40 -8.68
N ALA A 190 3.67 -11.68 -8.40
CA ALA A 190 3.14 -11.52 -7.05
C ALA A 190 2.82 -12.86 -6.37
N GLU A 191 2.32 -13.84 -7.10
CA GLU A 191 2.02 -15.17 -6.59
C GLU A 191 3.26 -15.88 -6.05
N ASN A 192 4.40 -15.76 -6.73
CA ASN A 192 5.65 -16.37 -6.30
C ASN A 192 6.12 -15.72 -5.00
N LEU A 193 6.10 -14.39 -4.95
CA LEU A 193 6.45 -13.62 -3.76
C LEU A 193 5.59 -14.02 -2.55
N ILE A 194 4.28 -14.19 -2.74
CA ILE A 194 3.35 -14.60 -1.69
C ILE A 194 3.58 -16.05 -1.26
N ALA A 195 3.80 -16.95 -2.23
CA ALA A 195 4.02 -18.37 -1.97
C ALA A 195 5.25 -18.61 -1.09
N GLU A 196 6.34 -17.88 -1.32
CA GLU A 196 7.55 -17.92 -0.48
C GLU A 196 7.29 -17.57 0.98
N LYS A 197 6.28 -16.73 1.27
CA LYS A 197 5.93 -16.31 2.65
C LYS A 197 4.88 -17.22 3.30
N THR A 198 4.47 -18.28 2.60
CA THR A 198 3.48 -19.24 3.11
C THR A 198 4.21 -20.36 3.84
N PHE A 199 4.36 -20.24 5.15
CA PHE A 199 4.97 -21.28 5.98
C PHE A 199 4.13 -22.57 6.00
N PRO A 200 4.77 -23.75 6.07
CA PRO A 200 4.07 -25.03 6.23
C PRO A 200 3.14 -24.98 7.45
N ARG A 201 1.90 -25.44 7.28
CA ARG A 201 0.96 -25.56 8.40
C ARG A 201 1.45 -26.67 9.33
N LEU A 202 1.69 -26.33 10.60
CA LEU A 202 1.83 -27.35 11.64
C LEU A 202 0.46 -28.00 11.82
N VAL A 203 0.27 -29.18 11.22
CA VAL A 203 -0.91 -30.02 11.46
C VAL A 203 -0.80 -30.47 12.91
N ARG A 204 -1.60 -29.87 13.80
CA ARG A 204 -1.77 -30.43 15.14
C ARG A 204 -2.49 -31.76 14.95
N ARG A 205 -1.77 -32.87 15.18
CA ARG A 205 -2.34 -34.20 15.35
C ARG A 205 -3.18 -34.25 16.62
#